data_AF-A5IYN5-F1
#
_entry.id   AF-A5IYN5-F1
#
_cell.length_a   1.000
_cell.length_b   1.000
_cell.length_c   1.000
_cell.angle_alpha   90.00
_cell.angle_beta   90.00
_cell.angle_gamma   90.00
#
_symmetry.space_group_name_H-M   'P 1'
#
loop_
_entity.id
_entity.type
_entity.pdbx_description
1 polymer ?
#
loop_
_entity_poly.entity_id
_entity_poly.type
_entity_poly.pdbx_seq_one_letter_code
_entity_poly.pdbx_strand_id
1 'polypeptide(L)'
;MINKRFLKGILIGSAPVILLPTIAATCQDPATKNDNSNDSQNGKIDDVIASLKTTWNTLKDNNEKENAIKSLAKAMKSDVKLTEDQIHFLISQLNKDVGTFGAVVWYITSVESLIGKVQSYEFAKLAFNKLKESNKDKFDFGKKFEASTSKIEVENNKSLPVVFMDIDETVLQNDLTEASAMINGGYSGTEKEKNDLKANRFAILGAVEFINYVHENGGLVFYNSDMNQSTAVRDAVKENLKKVGVKFVQDFQFWMRGSMPYKAENESEISDDKTKGLSDDELKKLADRLKFTTNYREQPWITWTNSSAAYRLGKKVYKTDRMEAMDKNTAGFKLMGDKKVPLKTIMKIGDNYNDFFDRISKGKTNSERVNSFRDKNLEINKYFNIDGADVKHTVKKDNKYTLEKVDNPWKQVYVLIPGNAEYGGWLDKLGYGNVYNLYEEILKIVKNSKYQEGPKPENNVI
;
A
#
# COMPACT_ATOMS: atom_id res chain seq x y z
N MET A 1 39.47 -42.88 -38.14
CA MET A 1 40.03 -41.89 -39.10
C MET A 1 38.88 -41.19 -39.82
N ILE A 2 38.91 -39.84 -39.83
CA ILE A 2 38.18 -38.91 -40.71
C ILE A 2 36.64 -38.89 -40.53
N ASN A 3 36.04 -38.04 -39.71
CA ASN A 3 35.84 -36.58 -39.79
C ASN A 3 34.84 -36.12 -40.89
N LYS A 4 33.64 -35.68 -40.48
CA LYS A 4 32.81 -34.67 -41.16
C LYS A 4 31.75 -34.11 -40.19
N ARG A 5 32.05 -32.93 -39.63
CA ARG A 5 31.10 -32.08 -38.90
C ARG A 5 30.10 -31.47 -39.89
N PHE A 6 28.81 -31.59 -39.56
CA PHE A 6 27.73 -30.86 -40.20
C PHE A 6 27.55 -29.51 -39.47
N LEU A 7 27.79 -28.39 -40.17
CA LEU A 7 27.37 -27.06 -39.73
C LEU A 7 25.85 -26.95 -39.91
N LYS A 8 25.10 -26.70 -38.83
CA LYS A 8 23.79 -26.06 -38.91
C LYS A 8 23.97 -24.61 -38.48
N GLY A 9 23.76 -23.71 -39.43
CA GLY A 9 23.84 -22.26 -39.23
C GLY A 9 22.79 -21.78 -38.24
N ILE A 10 23.26 -21.02 -37.26
CA ILE A 10 22.43 -20.16 -36.42
C ILE A 10 22.22 -18.88 -37.24
N LEU A 11 20.97 -18.63 -37.65
CA LEU A 11 20.55 -17.29 -38.06
C LEU A 11 20.61 -16.39 -36.83
N ILE A 12 21.66 -15.57 -36.76
CA ILE A 12 21.73 -14.44 -35.84
C ILE A 12 20.76 -13.40 -36.41
N GLY A 13 19.61 -13.25 -35.76
CA GLY A 13 18.70 -12.13 -36.01
C GLY A 13 19.48 -10.84 -35.77
N SER A 14 19.62 -10.04 -36.83
CA SER A 14 20.19 -8.71 -36.79
C SER A 14 19.35 -7.84 -35.86
N ALA A 15 19.93 -7.43 -34.73
CA ALA A 15 19.38 -6.38 -33.89
C ALA A 15 19.26 -5.09 -34.74
N PRO A 16 18.18 -4.30 -34.60
CA PRO A 16 18.09 -3.01 -35.25
C PRO A 16 19.22 -2.12 -34.74
N VAL A 17 20.14 -1.76 -35.62
CA VAL A 17 21.14 -0.72 -35.37
C VAL A 17 20.37 0.59 -35.29
N ILE A 18 20.19 1.10 -34.08
CA ILE A 18 19.65 2.45 -33.85
C ILE A 18 20.71 3.43 -34.33
N LEU A 19 20.54 3.93 -35.56
CA LEU A 19 21.28 5.07 -36.07
C LEU A 19 20.78 6.32 -35.34
N LEU A 20 21.41 6.63 -34.21
CA LEU A 20 21.40 8.01 -33.71
C LEU A 20 22.11 8.88 -34.78
N PRO A 21 21.63 10.10 -35.05
CA PRO A 21 22.30 10.98 -36.00
C PRO A 21 23.77 11.11 -35.59
N THR A 22 24.67 10.75 -36.50
CA THR A 22 26.10 10.90 -36.30
C THR A 22 26.42 12.37 -36.08
N ILE A 23 26.74 12.75 -34.84
CA ILE A 23 27.25 14.07 -34.51
C ILE A 23 28.68 14.11 -35.06
N ALA A 24 28.85 14.71 -36.23
CA ALA A 24 30.17 14.98 -36.79
C ALA A 24 30.88 16.01 -35.90
N ALA A 25 31.88 15.56 -35.15
CA ALA A 25 32.81 16.44 -34.46
C ALA A 25 33.75 17.06 -35.50
N THR A 26 33.41 18.23 -36.02
CA THR A 26 34.38 19.05 -36.75
C THR A 26 35.36 19.62 -35.74
N CYS A 27 36.60 19.09 -35.74
CA CYS A 27 37.71 19.70 -35.03
C CYS A 27 37.96 21.09 -35.64
N GLN A 28 37.71 22.15 -34.88
CA GLN A 28 38.18 23.49 -35.21
C GLN A 28 39.56 23.68 -34.59
N ASP A 29 40.51 24.12 -35.42
CA ASP A 29 41.88 24.44 -35.07
C ASP A 29 41.96 25.43 -33.89
N PRO A 30 42.94 25.30 -32.98
CA PRO A 30 43.06 26.13 -31.79
C PRO A 30 43.78 27.44 -32.14
N ALA A 31 43.10 28.33 -32.86
CA ALA A 31 43.64 29.66 -33.12
C ALA A 31 42.55 30.72 -33.36
N THR A 32 41.69 30.98 -32.37
CA THR A 32 41.14 32.33 -32.10
C THR A 32 40.36 32.32 -30.79
N LYS A 33 40.71 33.23 -29.87
CA LYS A 33 40.01 33.50 -28.62
C LYS A 33 38.78 34.38 -28.84
N ASN A 34 37.83 34.22 -27.92
CA ASN A 34 36.67 35.05 -27.58
C ASN A 34 35.47 34.94 -28.52
N ASP A 35 34.42 34.24 -28.06
CA ASP A 35 33.21 34.91 -27.58
C ASP A 35 32.23 33.91 -26.92
N ASN A 36 31.39 34.44 -26.03
CA ASN A 36 30.32 33.76 -25.31
C ASN A 36 29.55 32.75 -26.17
N SER A 37 29.69 31.45 -25.90
CA SER A 37 28.94 30.40 -26.60
C SER A 37 28.40 29.31 -25.66
N ASN A 38 27.70 29.72 -24.60
CA ASN A 38 26.87 28.77 -23.83
C ASN A 38 25.56 28.40 -24.56
N ASP A 39 25.10 29.18 -25.54
CA ASP A 39 23.80 28.94 -26.21
C ASP A 39 23.86 27.83 -27.28
N SER A 40 25.00 27.63 -27.95
CA SER A 40 25.13 26.66 -29.04
C SER A 40 25.17 25.20 -28.57
N GLN A 41 25.62 24.94 -27.34
CA GLN A 41 25.67 23.59 -26.76
C GLN A 41 24.33 23.20 -26.12
N ASN A 42 23.61 24.15 -25.52
CA ASN A 42 22.28 23.91 -24.94
C ASN A 42 21.25 23.45 -25.99
N GLY A 43 21.24 24.07 -27.18
CA GLY A 43 20.34 23.64 -28.27
C GLY A 43 20.58 22.19 -28.74
N LYS A 44 21.85 21.74 -28.77
CA LYS A 44 22.20 20.36 -29.15
C LYS A 44 21.77 19.33 -28.09
N ILE A 45 21.76 19.71 -26.82
CA ILE A 45 21.28 18.87 -25.71
C ILE A 45 19.77 18.76 -25.73
N ASP A 46 19.07 19.88 -25.93
CA ASP A 46 17.61 19.88 -26.00
C ASP A 46 17.11 19.03 -27.18
N ASP A 47 17.82 19.04 -28.30
CA ASP A 47 17.56 18.16 -29.45
C ASP A 47 17.84 16.68 -29.14
N VAL A 48 18.94 16.37 -28.44
CA VAL A 48 19.23 15.00 -28.00
C VAL A 48 18.20 14.53 -26.99
N ILE A 49 17.78 15.36 -26.04
CA ILE A 49 16.74 15.06 -25.05
C ILE A 49 15.37 14.92 -25.73
N ALA A 50 15.03 15.77 -26.70
CA ALA A 50 13.80 15.68 -27.47
C ALA A 50 13.78 14.41 -28.33
N SER A 51 14.90 14.08 -28.96
CA SER A 51 15.08 12.83 -29.69
C SER A 51 14.96 11.63 -28.77
N LEU A 52 15.59 11.66 -27.58
CA LEU A 52 15.47 10.60 -26.59
C LEU A 52 14.05 10.47 -26.10
N LYS A 53 13.34 11.56 -25.78
CA LYS A 53 11.91 11.52 -25.41
C LYS A 53 11.04 10.89 -26.51
N THR A 54 11.37 11.16 -27.78
CA THR A 54 10.65 10.61 -28.93
C THR A 54 10.96 9.13 -29.14
N THR A 55 12.24 8.74 -29.07
CA THR A 55 12.71 7.37 -29.27
C THR A 55 12.45 6.49 -28.04
N TRP A 56 12.46 7.02 -26.83
CA TRP A 56 12.27 6.25 -25.59
C TRP A 56 10.92 5.53 -25.56
N ASN A 57 9.89 6.18 -26.10
CA ASN A 57 8.54 5.62 -26.23
C ASN A 57 8.44 4.53 -27.31
N THR A 58 9.45 4.37 -28.17
CA THR A 58 9.51 3.34 -29.21
C THR A 58 10.38 2.14 -28.84
N LEU A 59 11.21 2.24 -27.79
CA LEU A 59 12.06 1.15 -27.28
C LEU A 59 11.23 0.17 -26.45
N LYS A 60 11.26 -1.11 -26.81
CA LYS A 60 10.32 -2.13 -26.31
C LYS A 60 10.87 -2.97 -25.16
N ASP A 61 12.20 -3.07 -25.01
CA ASP A 61 12.82 -3.85 -23.95
C ASP A 61 13.90 -3.09 -23.16
N ASN A 62 14.30 -3.66 -22.02
CA ASN A 62 15.25 -3.06 -21.09
C ASN A 62 16.67 -2.97 -21.67
N ASN A 63 17.04 -3.86 -22.60
CA ASN A 63 18.38 -3.86 -23.21
C ASN A 63 18.50 -2.73 -24.25
N GLU A 64 17.44 -2.47 -25.03
CA GLU A 64 17.38 -1.35 -25.96
C GLU A 64 17.49 -0.01 -25.23
N LYS A 65 16.77 0.12 -24.11
CA LYS A 65 16.87 1.30 -23.22
C LYS A 65 18.26 1.43 -22.63
N GLU A 66 18.84 0.35 -22.08
CA GLU A 66 20.20 0.34 -21.54
C GLU A 66 21.26 0.74 -22.59
N ASN A 67 21.13 0.26 -23.83
CA ASN A 67 22.02 0.62 -24.91
C ASN A 67 21.86 2.08 -25.36
N ALA A 68 20.63 2.61 -25.37
CA ALA A 68 20.39 4.03 -25.62
C ALA A 68 21.04 4.90 -24.53
N ILE A 69 20.97 4.46 -23.26
CA ILE A 69 21.62 5.12 -22.13
C ILE A 69 23.14 5.07 -22.24
N LYS A 70 23.71 3.91 -22.55
CA LYS A 70 25.17 3.76 -22.77
C LYS A 70 25.64 4.63 -23.93
N SER A 71 24.83 4.73 -24.99
CA SER A 71 25.10 5.60 -26.13
C SER A 71 25.00 7.08 -25.74
N LEU A 72 24.02 7.46 -24.92
CA LEU A 72 23.89 8.81 -24.36
C LEU A 72 25.08 9.14 -23.46
N ALA A 73 25.43 8.28 -22.51
CA ALA A 73 26.58 8.44 -21.62
C ALA A 73 27.91 8.53 -22.41
N LYS A 74 28.02 7.80 -23.53
CA LYS A 74 29.15 7.89 -24.46
C LYS A 74 29.14 9.18 -25.27
N ALA A 75 27.97 9.66 -25.71
CA ALA A 75 27.81 10.94 -26.40
C ALA A 75 28.02 12.14 -25.46
N MET A 76 27.72 11.98 -24.17
CA MET A 76 27.97 12.95 -23.10
C MET A 76 29.45 13.00 -22.65
N LYS A 77 30.35 12.22 -23.25
CA LYS A 77 31.80 12.36 -23.04
C LYS A 77 32.35 13.61 -23.76
N SER A 78 31.96 14.79 -23.29
CA SER A 78 32.69 16.08 -23.34
C SER A 78 31.75 17.20 -22.86
N ASP A 79 32.15 17.95 -21.84
CA ASP A 79 31.69 19.32 -21.44
C ASP A 79 30.18 19.64 -21.35
N VAL A 80 29.29 18.65 -21.48
CA VAL A 80 27.84 18.83 -21.36
C VAL A 80 27.45 19.08 -19.90
N LYS A 81 27.04 20.30 -19.59
CA LYS A 81 26.45 20.67 -18.30
C LYS A 81 24.94 20.51 -18.36
N LEU A 82 24.42 19.42 -17.78
CA LEU A 82 22.98 19.27 -17.55
C LEU A 82 22.53 20.17 -16.39
N THR A 83 21.31 20.68 -16.47
CA THR A 83 20.66 21.28 -15.30
C THR A 83 20.23 20.20 -14.31
N GLU A 84 20.02 20.56 -13.04
CA GLU A 84 19.50 19.63 -12.03
C GLU A 84 18.14 19.02 -12.44
N ASP A 85 17.26 19.82 -13.03
CA ASP A 85 15.95 19.36 -13.54
C ASP A 85 16.13 18.28 -14.63
N GLN A 86 17.06 18.50 -15.57
CA GLN A 86 17.37 17.53 -16.64
C GLN A 86 17.96 16.24 -16.07
N ILE A 87 18.82 16.33 -15.04
CA ILE A 87 19.41 15.17 -14.35
C ILE A 87 18.31 14.33 -13.71
N HIS A 88 17.46 14.92 -12.86
CA HIS A 88 16.41 14.20 -12.15
C HIS A 88 15.36 13.62 -13.12
N PHE A 89 15.02 14.35 -14.19
CA PHE A 89 14.16 13.84 -15.24
C PHE A 89 14.77 12.60 -15.91
N LEU A 90 16.04 12.66 -16.32
CA LEU A 90 16.71 11.52 -16.95
C LEU A 90 16.73 10.31 -16.01
N ILE A 91 17.14 10.50 -14.74
CA ILE A 91 17.13 9.43 -13.74
C ILE A 91 15.75 8.76 -13.64
N SER A 92 14.66 9.55 -13.63
CA SER A 92 13.29 9.01 -13.56
C SER A 92 12.91 8.12 -14.75
N GLN A 93 13.52 8.35 -15.92
CA GLN A 93 13.31 7.49 -17.09
C GLN A 93 14.08 6.17 -16.94
N LEU A 94 15.27 6.21 -16.33
CA LEU A 94 16.12 5.02 -16.12
C LEU A 94 15.55 4.10 -15.03
N ASN A 95 15.27 4.70 -13.87
CA ASN A 95 14.68 4.03 -12.72
C ASN A 95 13.85 5.05 -11.95
N LYS A 96 12.56 5.10 -12.26
CA LYS A 96 11.63 6.02 -11.60
C LYS A 96 11.67 5.87 -10.08
N ASP A 97 11.81 4.66 -9.56
CA ASP A 97 11.62 4.35 -8.14
C ASP A 97 12.89 4.62 -7.30
N VAL A 98 13.98 5.10 -7.90
CA VAL A 98 15.22 5.44 -7.17
C VAL A 98 15.01 6.49 -6.08
N GLY A 99 13.95 7.30 -6.18
CA GLY A 99 13.60 8.31 -5.19
C GLY A 99 13.23 7.73 -3.82
N THR A 100 12.89 6.44 -3.73
CA THR A 100 12.51 5.79 -2.46
C THR A 100 13.58 4.84 -1.90
N PHE A 101 14.73 4.68 -2.56
CA PHE A 101 15.79 3.76 -2.11
C PHE A 101 16.22 4.02 -0.67
N GLY A 102 16.52 5.28 -0.35
CA GLY A 102 16.93 5.65 1.01
C GLY A 102 15.86 5.33 2.06
N ALA A 103 14.58 5.49 1.71
CA ALA A 103 13.48 5.20 2.60
C ALA A 103 13.24 3.69 2.79
N VAL A 104 13.39 2.88 1.73
CA VAL A 104 13.34 1.41 1.81
C VAL A 104 14.50 0.90 2.67
N VAL A 105 15.73 1.38 2.44
CA VAL A 105 16.90 1.02 3.27
C VAL A 105 16.68 1.43 4.74
N TRP A 106 16.19 2.65 4.98
CA TRP A 106 15.88 3.11 6.33
C TRP A 106 14.81 2.22 6.99
N TYR A 107 13.71 1.91 6.31
CA TYR A 107 12.62 1.10 6.85
C TYR A 107 13.07 -0.32 7.22
N ILE A 108 13.87 -0.96 6.37
CA ILE A 108 14.31 -2.35 6.54
C ILE A 108 15.46 -2.45 7.56
N THR A 109 16.45 -1.56 7.47
CA THR A 109 17.76 -1.78 8.14
C THR A 109 18.07 -0.82 9.27
N SER A 110 17.37 0.32 9.38
CA SER A 110 17.70 1.31 10.42
C SER A 110 17.19 0.89 11.80
N VAL A 111 17.98 1.20 12.82
CA VAL A 111 17.57 0.98 14.21
C VAL A 111 16.41 1.92 14.60
N GLU A 112 16.33 3.11 14.00
CA GLU A 112 15.27 4.09 14.23
C GLU A 112 13.90 3.54 13.79
N SER A 113 13.84 2.90 12.61
CA SER A 113 12.60 2.24 12.16
C SER A 113 12.19 1.11 13.10
N LEU A 114 13.15 0.29 13.55
CA LEU A 114 12.89 -0.79 14.51
C LEU A 114 12.40 -0.27 15.87
N ILE A 115 13.01 0.80 16.39
CA ILE A 115 12.57 1.48 17.62
C ILE A 115 11.14 2.00 17.44
N GLY A 116 10.83 2.64 16.31
CA GLY A 116 9.49 3.14 16.04
C GLY A 116 8.44 2.03 15.99
N LYS A 117 8.75 0.88 15.38
CA LYS A 117 7.87 -0.30 15.34
C LYS A 117 7.57 -0.83 16.77
N VAL A 118 8.61 -0.97 17.60
CA VAL A 118 8.46 -1.40 19.02
C VAL A 118 7.61 -0.39 19.80
N GLN A 119 7.93 0.90 19.69
CA GLN A 119 7.19 1.95 20.41
C GLN A 119 5.71 1.97 20.03
N SER A 120 5.37 1.79 18.74
CA SER A 120 3.97 1.73 18.31
C SER A 120 3.23 0.54 18.91
N TYR A 121 3.85 -0.64 19.03
CA TYR A 121 3.21 -1.81 19.64
C TYR A 121 3.12 -1.74 21.17
N GLU A 122 4.10 -1.15 21.85
CA GLU A 122 3.98 -0.83 23.27
C GLU A 122 2.86 0.17 23.53
N PHE A 123 2.75 1.22 22.70
CA PHE A 123 1.63 2.13 22.74
C PHE A 123 0.29 1.40 22.50
N ALA A 124 0.22 0.51 21.50
CA ALA A 124 -0.97 -0.28 21.22
C ALA A 124 -1.39 -1.12 22.43
N LYS A 125 -0.45 -1.76 23.10
CA LYS A 125 -0.70 -2.57 24.31
C LYS A 125 -1.27 -1.72 25.45
N LEU A 126 -0.68 -0.55 25.72
CA LEU A 126 -1.16 0.39 26.73
C LEU A 126 -2.55 0.94 26.38
N ALA A 127 -2.76 1.35 25.14
CA ALA A 127 -4.03 1.85 24.64
C ALA A 127 -5.14 0.77 24.70
N PHE A 128 -4.82 -0.48 24.36
CA PHE A 128 -5.76 -1.59 24.47
C PHE A 128 -6.26 -1.76 25.91
N ASN A 129 -5.36 -1.69 26.90
CA ASN A 129 -5.75 -1.76 28.31
C ASN A 129 -6.64 -0.59 28.74
N LYS A 130 -6.37 0.64 28.27
CA LYS A 130 -7.26 1.78 28.52
C LYS A 130 -8.64 1.62 27.87
N LEU A 131 -8.67 1.08 26.66
CA LEU A 131 -9.92 0.79 25.95
C LEU A 131 -10.73 -0.29 26.65
N LYS A 132 -10.08 -1.30 27.25
CA LYS A 132 -10.77 -2.29 28.09
C LYS A 132 -11.56 -1.64 29.21
N GLU A 133 -10.91 -0.76 29.96
CA GLU A 133 -11.54 -0.06 31.08
C GLU A 133 -12.64 0.89 30.60
N SER A 134 -12.33 1.72 29.59
CA SER A 134 -13.25 2.74 29.08
C SER A 134 -14.50 2.17 28.42
N ASN A 135 -14.44 0.91 27.97
CA ASN A 135 -15.51 0.26 27.23
C ASN A 135 -16.10 -0.96 27.95
N LYS A 136 -15.74 -1.24 29.22
CA LYS A 136 -16.11 -2.47 29.94
C LYS A 136 -17.61 -2.80 29.96
N ASP A 137 -18.47 -1.79 29.96
CA ASP A 137 -19.93 -1.97 30.01
C ASP A 137 -20.52 -2.38 28.65
N LYS A 138 -19.80 -2.12 27.55
CA LYS A 138 -20.28 -2.37 26.17
C LYS A 138 -19.73 -3.67 25.57
N PHE A 139 -18.66 -4.22 26.16
CA PHE A 139 -17.88 -5.30 25.55
C PHE A 139 -17.63 -6.48 26.47
N ASP A 140 -17.57 -7.67 25.86
CA ASP A 140 -17.18 -8.90 26.53
C ASP A 140 -15.67 -9.13 26.38
N PHE A 141 -14.90 -8.72 27.40
CA PHE A 141 -13.46 -9.00 27.51
C PHE A 141 -13.16 -10.29 28.29
N GLY A 142 -14.18 -11.08 28.66
CA GLY A 142 -14.01 -12.31 29.45
C GLY A 142 -13.49 -13.49 28.63
N LYS A 143 -13.39 -13.35 27.31
CA LYS A 143 -12.99 -14.41 26.39
C LYS A 143 -11.48 -14.49 26.22
N LYS A 144 -10.99 -15.69 25.98
CA LYS A 144 -9.62 -15.92 25.52
C LYS A 144 -9.68 -16.70 24.22
N PHE A 145 -8.78 -16.37 23.30
CA PHE A 145 -8.73 -17.01 21.98
C PHE A 145 -7.43 -17.78 21.85
N GLU A 146 -7.54 -19.09 21.73
CA GLU A 146 -6.43 -20.04 21.70
C GLU A 146 -6.73 -21.16 20.71
N ALA A 147 -5.73 -21.98 20.37
CA ALA A 147 -5.89 -23.01 19.34
C ALA A 147 -7.04 -24.01 19.61
N SER A 148 -7.38 -24.23 20.88
CA SER A 148 -8.48 -25.08 21.35
C SER A 148 -9.86 -24.42 21.27
N THR A 149 -9.95 -23.10 21.02
CA THR A 149 -11.22 -22.39 20.91
C THR A 149 -12.05 -22.98 19.77
N SER A 150 -13.18 -23.60 20.09
CA SER A 150 -14.08 -24.26 19.12
C SER A 150 -15.37 -23.47 18.86
N LYS A 151 -15.68 -22.48 19.72
CA LYS A 151 -16.90 -21.68 19.67
C LYS A 151 -16.63 -20.27 20.15
N ILE A 152 -17.26 -19.28 19.51
CA ILE A 152 -17.21 -17.89 19.93
C ILE A 152 -18.64 -17.41 20.17
N GLU A 153 -18.90 -16.97 21.40
CA GLU A 153 -20.17 -16.38 21.83
C GLU A 153 -19.87 -15.27 22.82
N VAL A 154 -20.77 -14.29 22.89
CA VAL A 154 -20.69 -13.17 23.84
C VAL A 154 -21.87 -13.21 24.79
N GLU A 155 -21.70 -12.60 25.97
CA GLU A 155 -22.81 -12.32 26.88
C GLU A 155 -23.91 -11.48 26.21
N ASN A 156 -25.16 -11.69 26.63
CA ASN A 156 -26.30 -10.93 26.10
C ASN A 156 -26.07 -9.42 26.24
N ASN A 157 -26.40 -8.66 25.19
CA ASN A 157 -26.27 -7.19 25.08
C ASN A 157 -24.83 -6.64 25.02
N LYS A 158 -23.79 -7.48 24.97
CA LYS A 158 -22.41 -7.03 24.73
C LYS A 158 -21.95 -7.35 23.32
N SER A 159 -20.94 -6.60 22.85
CA SER A 159 -20.21 -6.91 21.62
C SER A 159 -18.84 -7.50 21.93
N LEU A 160 -18.29 -8.28 21.01
CA LEU A 160 -16.90 -8.71 21.11
C LEU A 160 -15.96 -7.57 20.64
N PRO A 161 -14.93 -7.22 21.41
CA PRO A 161 -14.01 -6.16 21.05
C PRO A 161 -13.01 -6.65 20.00
N VAL A 162 -12.94 -5.93 18.89
CA VAL A 162 -12.06 -6.26 17.76
C VAL A 162 -10.91 -5.29 17.65
N VAL A 163 -9.72 -5.82 17.39
CA VAL A 163 -8.58 -5.07 16.89
C VAL A 163 -8.42 -5.37 15.41
N PHE A 164 -8.60 -4.37 14.55
CA PHE A 164 -8.31 -4.50 13.13
C PHE A 164 -6.86 -4.14 12.86
N MET A 165 -6.16 -5.01 12.14
CA MET A 165 -4.77 -4.79 11.73
C MET A 165 -4.65 -4.92 10.22
N ASP A 166 -3.94 -4.01 9.56
CA ASP A 166 -3.40 -4.34 8.25
C ASP A 166 -2.36 -5.49 8.37
N ILE A 167 -1.98 -6.09 7.25
CA ILE A 167 -0.99 -7.19 7.22
C ILE A 167 0.36 -6.69 6.72
N ASP A 168 0.37 -5.97 5.60
CA ASP A 168 1.57 -5.55 4.90
C ASP A 168 2.22 -4.40 5.70
N GLU A 169 3.50 -4.53 6.06
CA GLU A 169 4.30 -3.56 6.83
C GLU A 169 3.78 -3.25 8.25
N THR A 170 2.66 -3.89 8.62
CA THR A 170 2.00 -3.79 9.91
C THR A 170 2.23 -5.05 10.73
N VAL A 171 1.87 -6.23 10.20
CA VAL A 171 2.09 -7.52 10.88
C VAL A 171 3.25 -8.28 10.27
N LEU A 172 3.33 -8.32 8.94
CA LEU A 172 4.33 -9.04 8.17
C LEU A 172 5.13 -8.07 7.30
N GLN A 173 6.44 -8.25 7.25
CA GLN A 173 7.36 -7.46 6.42
C GLN A 173 7.26 -7.84 4.93
N ASN A 174 7.23 -6.87 4.01
CA ASN A 174 7.39 -7.09 2.56
C ASN A 174 8.81 -6.81 2.05
N ASP A 175 9.80 -6.66 2.94
CA ASP A 175 11.18 -6.25 2.65
C ASP A 175 11.77 -6.79 1.34
N LEU A 176 11.64 -8.10 1.07
CA LEU A 176 12.18 -8.71 -0.15
C LEU A 176 11.44 -8.25 -1.41
N THR A 177 10.12 -8.11 -1.36
CA THR A 177 9.33 -7.63 -2.48
C THR A 177 9.67 -6.18 -2.78
N GLU A 178 9.81 -5.34 -1.76
CA GLU A 178 10.13 -3.92 -1.87
C GLU A 178 11.56 -3.72 -2.43
N ALA A 179 12.55 -4.36 -1.81
CA ALA A 179 13.93 -4.28 -2.27
C ALA A 179 14.08 -4.83 -3.70
N SER A 180 13.34 -5.89 -4.06
CA SER A 180 13.31 -6.43 -5.42
C SER A 180 12.67 -5.46 -6.41
N ALA A 181 11.58 -4.78 -6.04
CA ALA A 181 10.93 -3.78 -6.88
C ALA A 181 11.89 -2.63 -7.23
N MET A 182 12.68 -2.17 -6.26
CA MET A 182 13.67 -1.10 -6.46
C MET A 182 14.73 -1.42 -7.54
N ILE A 183 15.14 -2.68 -7.66
CA ILE A 183 16.17 -3.11 -8.62
C ILE A 183 15.59 -3.63 -9.94
N ASN A 184 14.31 -4.02 -9.98
CA ASN A 184 13.68 -4.68 -11.13
C ASN A 184 12.67 -3.79 -11.89
N GLY A 185 12.68 -2.47 -11.66
CA GLY A 185 11.86 -1.51 -12.40
C GLY A 185 10.45 -1.30 -11.81
N GLY A 186 10.29 -1.54 -10.52
CA GLY A 186 9.10 -1.21 -9.73
C GLY A 186 8.26 -2.40 -9.32
N TYR A 187 7.19 -2.12 -8.57
CA TYR A 187 6.29 -3.14 -8.06
C TYR A 187 5.45 -3.82 -9.13
N SER A 188 5.28 -5.12 -8.95
CA SER A 188 4.33 -5.96 -9.67
C SER A 188 3.48 -6.72 -8.67
N GLY A 189 2.16 -6.56 -8.77
CA GLY A 189 1.22 -7.31 -7.93
C GLY A 189 1.33 -8.83 -8.11
N THR A 190 1.70 -9.29 -9.31
CA THR A 190 1.93 -10.71 -9.60
C THR A 190 3.18 -11.23 -8.88
N GLU A 191 4.28 -10.48 -8.89
CA GLU A 191 5.50 -10.89 -8.17
C GLU A 191 5.31 -10.78 -6.64
N LYS A 192 4.57 -9.77 -6.14
CA LYS A 192 4.18 -9.71 -4.72
C LYS A 192 3.38 -10.96 -4.33
N GLU A 193 2.33 -11.30 -5.08
CA GLU A 193 1.49 -12.46 -4.76
C GLU A 193 2.29 -13.77 -4.79
N LYS A 194 3.20 -13.93 -5.77
CA LYS A 194 4.13 -15.07 -5.83
C LYS A 194 5.08 -15.13 -4.62
N ASN A 195 5.47 -14.00 -4.06
CA ASN A 195 6.25 -13.96 -2.81
C ASN A 195 5.38 -14.28 -1.59
N ASP A 196 4.16 -13.73 -1.51
CA ASP A 196 3.21 -13.99 -0.42
C ASP A 196 2.88 -15.50 -0.32
N LEU A 197 2.74 -16.19 -1.45
CA LEU A 197 2.51 -17.64 -1.51
C LEU A 197 3.64 -18.50 -0.92
N LYS A 198 4.85 -17.94 -0.69
CA LYS A 198 5.96 -18.65 -0.05
C LYS A 198 5.80 -18.75 1.48
N ALA A 199 4.91 -17.96 2.07
CA ALA A 199 4.64 -17.95 3.51
C ALA A 199 5.92 -17.89 4.37
N ASN A 200 6.85 -16.99 4.00
CA ASN A 200 8.17 -16.86 4.60
C ASN A 200 8.53 -15.42 5.01
N ARG A 201 7.53 -14.54 5.10
CA ARG A 201 7.72 -13.16 5.55
C ARG A 201 7.99 -13.13 7.05
N PHE A 202 8.87 -12.24 7.47
CA PHE A 202 9.14 -12.01 8.87
C PHE A 202 8.03 -11.17 9.50
N ALA A 203 7.86 -11.28 10.82
CA ALA A 203 6.94 -10.41 11.55
C ALA A 203 7.55 -9.03 11.78
N ILE A 204 6.70 -8.00 11.79
CA ILE A 204 7.05 -6.70 12.33
C ILE A 204 7.30 -6.83 13.84
N LEU A 205 8.37 -6.21 14.31
CA LEU A 205 8.79 -6.29 15.71
C LEU A 205 7.69 -5.76 16.65
N GLY A 206 7.27 -6.58 17.62
CA GLY A 206 6.17 -6.29 18.55
C GLY A 206 4.79 -6.79 18.11
N ALA A 207 4.56 -7.02 16.81
CA ALA A 207 3.24 -7.37 16.28
C ALA A 207 2.70 -8.71 16.83
N VAL A 208 3.53 -9.77 16.80
CA VAL A 208 3.12 -11.11 17.26
C VAL A 208 2.83 -11.14 18.76
N GLU A 209 3.66 -10.47 19.58
CA GLU A 209 3.42 -10.36 21.01
C GLU A 209 2.09 -9.65 21.27
N PHE A 210 1.86 -8.51 20.61
CA PHE A 210 0.64 -7.75 20.76
C PHE A 210 -0.60 -8.54 20.32
N ILE A 211 -0.57 -9.24 19.19
CA ILE A 211 -1.68 -10.07 18.71
C ILE A 211 -2.05 -11.13 19.75
N ASN A 212 -1.05 -11.88 20.23
CA ASN A 212 -1.26 -12.91 21.25
C ASN A 212 -1.76 -12.28 22.56
N TYR A 213 -1.24 -11.11 22.95
CA TYR A 213 -1.70 -10.37 24.12
C TYR A 213 -3.18 -10.00 24.01
N VAL A 214 -3.62 -9.46 22.87
CA VAL A 214 -5.03 -9.12 22.61
C VAL A 214 -5.93 -10.36 22.78
N HIS A 215 -5.54 -11.48 22.17
CA HIS A 215 -6.27 -12.76 22.25
C HIS A 215 -6.35 -13.32 23.67
N GLU A 216 -5.27 -13.20 24.45
CA GLU A 216 -5.22 -13.63 25.85
C GLU A 216 -6.01 -12.72 26.81
N ASN A 217 -6.39 -11.52 26.34
CA ASN A 217 -6.98 -10.46 27.17
C ASN A 217 -8.36 -9.98 26.70
N GLY A 218 -9.15 -10.81 26.02
CA GLY A 218 -10.54 -10.50 25.72
C GLY A 218 -10.81 -9.94 24.33
N GLY A 219 -9.78 -9.55 23.59
CA GLY A 219 -9.92 -8.97 22.26
C GLY A 219 -9.71 -10.00 21.16
N LEU A 220 -10.31 -9.76 19.99
CA LEU A 220 -10.13 -10.60 18.82
C LEU A 220 -9.50 -9.79 17.68
N VAL A 221 -8.34 -10.25 17.19
CA VAL A 221 -7.67 -9.63 16.04
C VAL A 221 -8.31 -10.06 14.72
N PHE A 222 -8.60 -9.10 13.85
CA PHE A 222 -8.98 -9.30 12.46
C PHE A 222 -7.97 -8.61 11.54
N TYR A 223 -7.70 -9.20 10.37
CA TYR A 223 -6.74 -8.72 9.39
C TYR A 223 -7.45 -8.03 8.22
N ASN A 224 -7.34 -6.71 8.11
CA ASN A 224 -7.99 -5.89 7.08
C ASN A 224 -6.96 -5.37 6.06
N SER A 225 -6.64 -6.22 5.09
CA SER A 225 -5.58 -5.94 4.11
C SER A 225 -6.08 -5.81 2.69
N ASP A 226 -5.27 -5.17 1.86
CA ASP A 226 -5.50 -5.02 0.43
C ASP A 226 -4.84 -6.14 -0.42
N MET A 227 -4.24 -7.12 0.24
CA MET A 227 -3.91 -8.43 -0.34
C MET A 227 -5.18 -9.09 -0.91
N ASN A 228 -5.04 -9.91 -1.96
CA ASN A 228 -6.18 -10.62 -2.54
C ASN A 228 -6.66 -11.73 -1.59
N GLN A 229 -7.97 -11.79 -1.34
CA GLN A 229 -8.61 -12.88 -0.59
C GLN A 229 -8.84 -14.12 -1.46
N SER A 230 -7.83 -14.51 -2.25
CA SER A 230 -7.85 -15.82 -2.87
C SER A 230 -7.65 -16.90 -1.81
N THR A 231 -8.18 -18.10 -2.02
CA THR A 231 -8.01 -19.22 -1.08
C THR A 231 -6.52 -19.48 -0.82
N ALA A 232 -5.72 -19.52 -1.89
CA ALA A 232 -4.27 -19.75 -1.82
C ALA A 232 -3.52 -18.67 -1.04
N VAL A 233 -3.79 -17.38 -1.31
CA VAL A 233 -3.11 -16.28 -0.59
C VAL A 233 -3.52 -16.26 0.87
N ARG A 234 -4.81 -16.40 1.17
CA ARG A 234 -5.31 -16.47 2.55
C ARG A 234 -4.65 -17.61 3.33
N ASP A 235 -4.57 -18.79 2.73
CA ASP A 235 -3.94 -19.96 3.37
C ASP A 235 -2.44 -19.78 3.59
N ALA A 236 -1.73 -19.22 2.60
CA ALA A 236 -0.31 -18.92 2.74
C ALA A 236 -0.04 -17.88 3.84
N VAL A 237 -0.83 -16.81 3.91
CA VAL A 237 -0.70 -15.80 4.98
C VAL A 237 -1.04 -16.41 6.34
N LYS A 238 -2.09 -17.24 6.43
CA LYS A 238 -2.43 -17.98 7.65
C LYS A 238 -1.29 -18.87 8.12
N GLU A 239 -0.65 -19.59 7.21
CA GLU A 239 0.55 -20.38 7.50
C GLU A 239 1.70 -19.49 7.96
N ASN A 240 1.93 -18.36 7.30
CA ASN A 240 2.97 -17.41 7.68
C ASN A 240 2.77 -16.87 9.10
N LEU A 241 1.53 -16.47 9.45
CA LEU A 241 1.19 -15.98 10.79
C LEU A 241 1.45 -17.03 11.86
N LYS A 242 1.13 -18.31 11.58
CA LYS A 242 1.46 -19.41 12.48
C LYS A 242 2.97 -19.61 12.63
N LYS A 243 3.73 -19.57 11.52
CA LYS A 243 5.20 -19.71 11.53
C LYS A 243 5.89 -18.63 12.37
N VAL A 244 5.39 -17.39 12.32
CA VAL A 244 5.96 -16.29 13.13
C VAL A 244 5.47 -16.28 14.58
N GLY A 245 4.58 -17.20 14.98
CA GLY A 245 4.21 -17.43 16.39
C GLY A 245 2.85 -16.89 16.81
N VAL A 246 1.96 -16.52 15.88
CA VAL A 246 0.57 -16.20 16.24
C VAL A 246 -0.18 -17.47 16.64
N LYS A 247 -0.68 -17.51 17.87
CA LYS A 247 -1.25 -18.72 18.49
C LYS A 247 -2.66 -19.07 17.98
N PHE A 248 -3.49 -18.05 17.73
CA PHE A 248 -4.86 -18.22 17.27
C PHE A 248 -5.07 -17.53 15.90
N VAL A 249 -5.26 -18.35 14.86
CA VAL A 249 -5.51 -17.88 13.50
C VAL A 249 -6.57 -18.74 12.83
N GLN A 250 -7.69 -18.13 12.48
CA GLN A 250 -8.88 -18.72 11.89
C GLN A 250 -9.29 -17.98 10.61
N ASP A 251 -10.05 -18.67 9.76
CA ASP A 251 -10.40 -18.19 8.42
C ASP A 251 -11.24 -16.91 8.47
N PHE A 252 -12.12 -16.78 9.46
CA PHE A 252 -12.97 -15.61 9.61
C PHE A 252 -12.22 -14.33 9.96
N GLN A 253 -10.98 -14.45 10.45
CA GLN A 253 -10.17 -13.28 10.84
C GLN A 253 -9.64 -12.54 9.61
N PHE A 254 -9.64 -13.16 8.43
CA PHE A 254 -9.15 -12.54 7.20
C PHE A 254 -10.26 -11.75 6.53
N TRP A 255 -10.07 -10.45 6.44
CA TRP A 255 -10.94 -9.51 5.76
C TRP A 255 -10.09 -8.80 4.72
N MET A 256 -9.61 -9.55 3.73
CA MET A 256 -8.71 -9.05 2.68
C MET A 256 -9.50 -8.60 1.43
N ARG A 257 -8.84 -8.07 0.40
CA ARG A 257 -9.51 -7.59 -0.83
C ARG A 257 -10.24 -8.75 -1.49
N GLY A 258 -11.58 -8.68 -1.51
CA GLY A 258 -12.44 -9.78 -1.94
C GLY A 258 -13.30 -10.34 -0.81
N SER A 259 -13.08 -9.90 0.44
CA SER A 259 -14.04 -10.02 1.52
C SER A 259 -15.22 -9.11 1.25
N MET A 260 -16.43 -9.62 1.45
CA MET A 260 -17.65 -8.96 1.02
C MET A 260 -18.69 -8.99 2.15
N PRO A 261 -18.70 -7.99 3.05
CA PRO A 261 -19.60 -8.00 4.19
C PRO A 261 -21.04 -7.64 3.86
N TYR A 262 -21.28 -6.94 2.76
CA TYR A 262 -22.62 -6.58 2.29
C TYR A 262 -23.08 -7.51 1.17
N LYS A 263 -24.35 -7.92 1.18
CA LYS A 263 -24.97 -8.65 0.06
C LYS A 263 -25.06 -7.74 -1.17
N ALA A 264 -24.76 -8.27 -2.34
CA ALA A 264 -24.94 -7.59 -3.61
C ALA A 264 -26.40 -7.66 -4.08
N GLU A 265 -26.81 -6.73 -4.93
CA GLU A 265 -28.11 -6.79 -5.62
C GLU A 265 -28.20 -8.01 -6.55
N ASN A 266 -27.08 -8.36 -7.19
CA ASN A 266 -26.91 -9.54 -8.04
C ASN A 266 -26.18 -10.69 -7.32
N GLU A 267 -26.53 -10.96 -6.05
CA GLU A 267 -25.86 -11.94 -5.18
C GLU A 267 -25.68 -13.33 -5.82
N SER A 268 -26.64 -13.79 -6.63
CA SER A 268 -26.59 -15.10 -7.30
C SER A 268 -25.46 -15.25 -8.33
N GLU A 269 -24.89 -14.13 -8.78
CA GLU A 269 -23.73 -14.10 -9.70
C GLU A 269 -22.39 -14.07 -8.93
N ILE A 270 -22.43 -13.82 -7.61
CA ILE A 270 -21.26 -13.53 -6.79
C ILE A 270 -20.94 -14.72 -5.88
N SER A 271 -20.29 -15.73 -6.46
CA SER A 271 -19.74 -16.86 -5.72
C SER A 271 -18.45 -17.38 -6.37
N ASP A 272 -17.66 -18.14 -5.61
CA ASP A 272 -16.44 -18.75 -6.15
C ASP A 272 -16.75 -19.65 -7.36
N ASP A 273 -17.77 -20.52 -7.24
CA ASP A 273 -18.18 -21.42 -8.32
C ASP A 273 -18.56 -20.69 -9.62
N LYS A 274 -19.17 -19.51 -9.52
CA LYS A 274 -19.57 -18.71 -10.68
C LYS A 274 -18.42 -17.94 -11.30
N THR A 275 -17.36 -17.66 -10.54
CA THR A 275 -16.30 -16.73 -10.93
C THR A 275 -14.95 -17.41 -11.18
N LYS A 276 -14.75 -18.65 -10.71
CA LYS A 276 -13.48 -19.38 -10.82
C LYS A 276 -12.99 -19.57 -12.25
N GLY A 277 -13.90 -19.67 -13.23
CA GLY A 277 -13.57 -19.85 -14.66
C GLY A 277 -13.63 -18.58 -15.50
N LEU A 278 -13.99 -17.43 -14.92
CA LEU A 278 -14.13 -16.19 -15.68
C LEU A 278 -12.77 -15.55 -16.00
N SER A 279 -12.66 -14.99 -17.19
CA SER A 279 -11.53 -14.15 -17.59
C SER A 279 -11.53 -12.82 -16.84
N ASP A 280 -10.39 -12.11 -16.86
CA ASP A 280 -10.25 -10.80 -16.22
C ASP A 280 -11.24 -9.76 -16.80
N ASP A 281 -11.51 -9.80 -18.11
CA ASP A 281 -12.47 -8.90 -18.76
C ASP A 281 -13.92 -9.19 -18.35
N GLU A 282 -14.29 -10.47 -18.20
CA GLU A 282 -15.61 -10.86 -17.70
C GLU A 282 -15.79 -10.43 -16.24
N LEU A 283 -14.76 -10.63 -15.40
CA LEU A 283 -14.75 -10.19 -14.02
C LEU A 283 -14.83 -8.68 -13.89
N LYS A 284 -14.16 -7.93 -14.78
CA LYS A 284 -14.27 -6.47 -14.85
C LYS A 284 -15.71 -6.03 -15.16
N LYS A 285 -16.33 -6.62 -16.19
CA LYS A 285 -17.75 -6.35 -16.53
C LYS A 285 -18.69 -6.68 -15.38
N LEU A 286 -18.46 -7.79 -14.68
CA LEU A 286 -19.23 -8.16 -13.49
C LEU A 286 -19.06 -7.12 -12.36
N ALA A 287 -17.82 -6.73 -12.07
CA ALA A 287 -17.50 -5.74 -11.05
C ALA A 287 -18.12 -4.36 -11.34
N ASP A 288 -18.26 -3.97 -12.61
CA ASP A 288 -18.83 -2.67 -13.00
C ASP A 288 -20.34 -2.59 -12.79
N ARG A 289 -21.04 -3.74 -12.77
CA ARG A 289 -22.46 -3.81 -12.45
C ARG A 289 -22.74 -4.06 -10.95
N LEU A 290 -21.70 -4.36 -10.18
CA LEU A 290 -21.83 -4.73 -8.76
C LEU A 290 -22.33 -3.54 -7.93
N LYS A 291 -23.47 -3.74 -7.27
CA LYS A 291 -24.06 -2.81 -6.30
C LYS A 291 -24.35 -3.57 -5.02
N PHE A 292 -24.01 -2.95 -3.88
CA PHE A 292 -24.22 -3.55 -2.57
C PHE A 292 -25.48 -3.00 -1.91
N THR A 293 -26.25 -3.89 -1.32
CA THR A 293 -27.36 -3.58 -0.42
C THR A 293 -26.84 -3.18 0.96
N THR A 294 -27.74 -2.80 1.86
CA THR A 294 -27.43 -2.57 3.28
C THR A 294 -27.47 -3.85 4.12
N ASN A 295 -27.85 -4.99 3.53
CA ASN A 295 -27.96 -6.27 4.24
C ASN A 295 -26.59 -6.92 4.37
N TYR A 296 -26.28 -7.44 5.56
CA TYR A 296 -25.01 -8.12 5.82
C TYR A 296 -25.03 -9.59 5.38
N ARG A 297 -23.88 -10.10 4.90
CA ARG A 297 -23.62 -11.54 4.82
C ARG A 297 -23.37 -12.09 6.21
N GLU A 298 -23.77 -13.34 6.46
CA GLU A 298 -23.46 -14.01 7.74
C GLU A 298 -21.98 -14.35 7.88
N GLN A 299 -21.30 -14.59 6.75
CA GLN A 299 -19.88 -14.92 6.64
C GLN A 299 -19.23 -14.09 5.52
N PRO A 300 -18.72 -12.88 5.83
CA PRO A 300 -18.10 -11.96 4.87
C PRO A 300 -16.82 -12.47 4.19
N TRP A 301 -16.05 -13.33 4.86
CA TRP A 301 -14.70 -13.79 4.49
C TRP A 301 -14.72 -14.87 3.40
N ILE A 302 -15.53 -14.68 2.36
CA ILE A 302 -15.52 -15.55 1.19
C ILE A 302 -14.14 -15.51 0.53
N THR A 303 -13.67 -16.68 0.11
CA THR A 303 -12.41 -16.83 -0.62
C THR A 303 -12.67 -17.16 -2.08
N TRP A 304 -11.71 -16.82 -2.93
CA TRP A 304 -11.81 -17.02 -4.37
C TRP A 304 -10.69 -17.95 -4.86
N THR A 305 -11.03 -18.98 -5.61
CA THR A 305 -10.07 -19.82 -6.33
C THR A 305 -9.34 -18.98 -7.39
N ASN A 306 -10.06 -18.07 -8.06
CA ASN A 306 -9.48 -17.14 -9.02
C ASN A 306 -9.08 -15.82 -8.32
N SER A 307 -7.78 -15.56 -8.20
CA SER A 307 -7.26 -14.34 -7.55
C SER A 307 -7.72 -13.05 -8.25
N SER A 308 -7.91 -13.08 -9.57
CA SER A 308 -8.48 -11.94 -10.30
C SER A 308 -9.91 -11.63 -9.89
N ALA A 309 -10.70 -12.64 -9.47
CA ALA A 309 -12.05 -12.39 -8.96
C ALA A 309 -12.00 -11.65 -7.61
N ALA A 310 -11.13 -12.10 -6.70
CA ALA A 310 -10.85 -11.40 -5.44
C ALA A 310 -10.46 -9.94 -5.69
N TYR A 311 -9.56 -9.72 -6.65
CA TYR A 311 -9.09 -8.38 -7.02
C TYR A 311 -10.19 -7.49 -7.62
N ARG A 312 -10.85 -7.95 -8.69
CA ARG A 312 -11.80 -7.15 -9.48
C ARG A 312 -13.07 -6.84 -8.69
N LEU A 313 -13.65 -7.85 -8.08
CA LEU A 313 -14.86 -7.69 -7.28
C LEU A 313 -14.52 -6.97 -5.97
N GLY A 314 -13.44 -7.40 -5.29
CA GLY A 314 -13.01 -6.84 -4.01
C GLY A 314 -12.65 -5.37 -4.06
N LYS A 315 -12.18 -4.84 -5.20
CA LYS A 315 -11.93 -3.40 -5.40
C LYS A 315 -13.15 -2.50 -5.18
N LYS A 316 -14.36 -3.07 -5.18
CA LYS A 316 -15.60 -2.34 -4.91
C LYS A 316 -15.88 -2.20 -3.40
N VAL A 317 -15.18 -2.97 -2.56
CA VAL A 317 -15.28 -2.95 -1.09
C VAL A 317 -13.96 -2.48 -0.48
N TYR A 318 -14.03 -1.37 0.22
CA TYR A 318 -12.89 -0.67 0.79
C TYR A 318 -12.54 -1.23 2.18
N LYS A 319 -11.34 -0.92 2.69
CA LYS A 319 -10.97 -1.22 4.08
C LYS A 319 -11.95 -0.56 5.04
N THR A 320 -12.34 0.70 4.80
CA THR A 320 -13.36 1.37 5.61
C THR A 320 -14.70 0.62 5.54
N ASP A 321 -15.16 0.15 4.37
CA ASP A 321 -16.45 -0.56 4.28
C ASP A 321 -16.46 -1.85 5.12
N ARG A 322 -15.32 -2.57 5.16
CA ARG A 322 -15.11 -3.76 5.99
C ARG A 322 -15.24 -3.44 7.48
N MET A 323 -14.57 -2.39 7.94
CA MET A 323 -14.66 -1.94 9.33
C MET A 323 -16.05 -1.41 9.70
N GLU A 324 -16.67 -0.64 8.82
CA GLU A 324 -18.03 -0.11 9.00
C GLU A 324 -19.06 -1.25 9.07
N ALA A 325 -18.91 -2.30 8.27
CA ALA A 325 -19.80 -3.45 8.35
C ALA A 325 -19.63 -4.22 9.66
N MET A 326 -18.40 -4.31 10.17
CA MET A 326 -18.17 -4.86 11.50
C MET A 326 -18.92 -4.06 12.56
N ASP A 327 -18.71 -2.74 12.57
CA ASP A 327 -19.25 -1.86 13.58
C ASP A 327 -20.78 -1.69 13.46
N LYS A 328 -21.35 -1.68 12.26
CA LYS A 328 -22.79 -1.43 12.04
C LYS A 328 -23.65 -2.69 12.08
N ASN A 329 -23.09 -3.89 11.96
CA ASN A 329 -23.86 -5.13 12.02
C ASN A 329 -24.14 -5.55 13.48
N THR A 330 -25.17 -4.96 14.08
CA THR A 330 -25.59 -5.25 15.46
C THR A 330 -26.10 -6.69 15.67
N ALA A 331 -26.54 -7.37 14.61
CA ALA A 331 -26.93 -8.78 14.67
C ALA A 331 -25.71 -9.73 14.69
N GLY A 332 -24.54 -9.26 14.26
CA GLY A 332 -23.30 -10.02 14.27
C GLY A 332 -23.07 -10.97 13.09
N PHE A 333 -21.95 -11.68 13.15
CA PHE A 333 -21.49 -12.63 12.12
C PHE A 333 -21.33 -14.04 12.69
N LYS A 334 -21.45 -15.08 11.85
CA LYS A 334 -21.25 -16.47 12.26
C LYS A 334 -19.76 -16.84 12.21
N LEU A 335 -19.06 -16.65 13.33
CA LEU A 335 -17.62 -16.90 13.44
C LEU A 335 -17.29 -18.39 13.59
N MET A 336 -17.52 -18.93 14.78
CA MET A 336 -17.33 -20.34 15.13
C MET A 336 -18.57 -20.83 15.89
N GLY A 337 -19.25 -21.83 15.35
CA GLY A 337 -20.57 -22.29 15.81
C GLY A 337 -21.72 -21.57 15.11
N ASP A 338 -22.95 -21.83 15.57
CA ASP A 338 -24.17 -21.44 14.84
C ASP A 338 -24.69 -20.03 15.18
N LYS A 339 -24.29 -19.47 16.33
CA LYS A 339 -24.76 -18.16 16.77
C LYS A 339 -23.97 -17.03 16.12
N LYS A 340 -24.68 -15.95 15.81
CA LYS A 340 -24.06 -14.70 15.37
C LYS A 340 -23.47 -13.95 16.56
N VAL A 341 -22.29 -13.38 16.35
CA VAL A 341 -21.54 -12.63 17.35
C VAL A 341 -21.47 -11.17 16.92
N PRO A 342 -22.09 -10.22 17.66
CA PRO A 342 -21.92 -8.79 17.40
C PRO A 342 -20.48 -8.40 17.69
N LEU A 343 -19.85 -7.71 16.74
CA LEU A 343 -18.46 -7.29 16.80
C LEU A 343 -18.40 -5.76 16.76
N LYS A 344 -17.47 -5.15 17.47
CA LYS A 344 -17.12 -3.74 17.21
C LYS A 344 -15.62 -3.54 17.31
N THR A 345 -15.10 -2.72 16.41
CA THR A 345 -13.70 -2.33 16.36
C THR A 345 -13.41 -1.40 17.52
N ILE A 346 -12.47 -1.75 18.41
CA ILE A 346 -11.97 -0.83 19.46
C ILE A 346 -10.60 -0.26 19.08
N MET A 347 -9.88 -0.91 18.17
CA MET A 347 -8.57 -0.45 17.74
C MET A 347 -8.34 -0.74 16.26
N LYS A 348 -7.67 0.18 15.59
CA LYS A 348 -7.19 0.02 14.21
C LYS A 348 -5.68 0.18 14.20
N ILE A 349 -4.97 -0.70 13.52
CA ILE A 349 -3.51 -0.65 13.38
C ILE A 349 -3.19 -0.79 11.90
N GLY A 350 -2.35 0.11 11.40
CA GLY A 350 -1.94 0.14 9.99
C GLY A 350 -0.65 0.93 9.83
N ASP A 351 -0.10 0.92 8.64
CA ASP A 351 1.19 1.54 8.32
C ASP A 351 1.03 2.84 7.53
N ASN A 352 -0.18 3.12 7.03
CA ASN A 352 -0.48 4.32 6.25
C ASN A 352 -1.90 4.87 6.49
N TYR A 353 -2.14 6.11 6.06
CA TYR A 353 -3.40 6.82 6.29
C TYR A 353 -4.64 6.13 5.67
N ASN A 354 -4.47 5.41 4.56
CA ASN A 354 -5.58 4.74 3.88
C ASN A 354 -6.06 3.50 4.64
N ASP A 355 -5.24 2.90 5.51
CA ASP A 355 -5.67 1.75 6.31
C ASP A 355 -6.83 2.09 7.25
N PHE A 356 -6.89 3.35 7.64
CA PHE A 356 -7.92 3.88 8.54
C PHE A 356 -9.07 4.54 7.78
N PHE A 357 -8.76 5.25 6.69
CA PHE A 357 -9.65 6.27 6.10
C PHE A 357 -9.78 6.21 4.57
N ASP A 358 -9.58 5.07 3.90
CA ASP A 358 -9.56 4.99 2.43
C ASP A 358 -10.80 5.58 1.73
N ARG A 359 -12.00 5.50 2.32
CA ARG A 359 -13.20 6.17 1.78
C ARG A 359 -13.10 7.70 1.80
N ILE A 360 -12.39 8.27 2.77
CA ILE A 360 -12.17 9.71 2.92
C ILE A 360 -10.92 10.16 2.16
N SER A 361 -9.88 9.32 2.06
CA SER A 361 -8.54 9.72 1.63
C SER A 361 -8.13 9.28 0.23
N LYS A 362 -8.79 8.28 -0.37
CA LYS A 362 -8.38 7.77 -1.69
C LYS A 362 -8.62 8.81 -2.79
N GLY A 363 -7.67 8.93 -3.70
CA GLY A 363 -7.70 9.91 -4.80
C GLY A 363 -7.32 11.34 -4.39
N LYS A 364 -7.19 11.63 -3.08
CA LYS A 364 -6.72 12.91 -2.57
C LYS A 364 -5.20 13.06 -2.70
N THR A 365 -4.74 14.31 -2.72
CA THR A 365 -3.33 14.70 -2.57
C THR A 365 -2.88 14.56 -1.11
N ASN A 366 -1.57 14.63 -0.86
CA ASN A 366 -1.05 14.60 0.51
C ASN A 366 -1.53 15.83 1.32
N SER A 367 -1.53 17.02 0.73
CA SER A 367 -2.03 18.24 1.38
C SER A 367 -3.49 18.13 1.81
N GLU A 368 -4.35 17.53 0.99
CA GLU A 368 -5.75 17.28 1.36
C GLU A 368 -5.91 16.27 2.50
N ARG A 369 -5.02 15.27 2.61
CA ARG A 369 -4.99 14.32 3.74
C ARG A 369 -4.52 14.98 5.03
N VAL A 370 -3.49 15.82 4.94
CA VAL A 370 -3.02 16.65 6.06
C VAL A 370 -4.14 17.56 6.54
N ASN A 371 -4.88 18.19 5.62
CA ASN A 371 -6.02 19.02 5.96
C ASN A 371 -7.12 18.21 6.67
N SER A 372 -7.44 16.99 6.21
CA SER A 372 -8.43 16.16 6.91
C SER A 372 -7.96 15.68 8.28
N PHE A 373 -6.65 15.42 8.46
CA PHE A 373 -6.08 15.10 9.77
C PHE A 373 -6.21 16.26 10.77
N ARG A 374 -6.06 17.51 10.29
CA ARG A 374 -6.13 18.74 11.11
C ARG A 374 -7.53 19.31 11.25
N ASP A 375 -8.49 18.83 10.47
CA ASP A 375 -9.86 19.34 10.50
C ASP A 375 -10.50 19.09 11.88
N LYS A 376 -10.82 20.19 12.56
CA LYS A 376 -11.44 20.19 13.89
C LYS A 376 -12.83 19.56 13.90
N ASN A 377 -13.52 19.46 12.76
CA ASN A 377 -14.83 18.82 12.68
C ASN A 377 -14.68 17.29 12.56
N LEU A 378 -13.66 16.82 11.83
CA LEU A 378 -13.37 15.40 11.69
C LEU A 378 -12.76 14.83 12.97
N GLU A 379 -11.87 15.60 13.63
CA GLU A 379 -11.17 15.22 14.86
C GLU A 379 -10.34 13.93 14.70
N ILE A 380 -9.84 13.65 13.49
CA ILE A 380 -9.09 12.42 13.18
C ILE A 380 -7.86 12.27 14.07
N ASN A 381 -7.17 13.37 14.36
CA ASN A 381 -6.01 13.38 15.23
C ASN A 381 -6.28 12.81 16.63
N LYS A 382 -7.52 12.89 17.14
CA LYS A 382 -7.87 12.39 18.49
C LYS A 382 -7.81 10.87 18.59
N TYR A 383 -8.00 10.14 17.48
CA TYR A 383 -7.90 8.68 17.49
C TYR A 383 -6.47 8.18 17.76
N PHE A 384 -5.45 8.99 17.49
CA PHE A 384 -4.05 8.63 17.72
C PHE A 384 -3.55 8.98 19.14
N ASN A 385 -4.47 9.38 20.03
CA ASN A 385 -4.19 9.56 21.46
C ASN A 385 -4.37 8.23 22.21
N ILE A 386 -3.63 8.02 23.31
CA ILE A 386 -3.72 6.82 24.16
C ILE A 386 -5.12 6.61 24.76
N ASP A 387 -5.84 7.70 25.04
CA ASP A 387 -7.22 7.66 25.55
C ASP A 387 -8.25 7.48 24.43
N GLY A 388 -7.81 7.62 23.18
CA GLY A 388 -8.64 7.50 21.99
C GLY A 388 -9.71 8.58 21.87
N ALA A 389 -10.71 8.28 21.04
CA ALA A 389 -11.87 9.15 20.84
C ALA A 389 -13.14 8.31 20.69
N ASP A 390 -14.30 8.97 20.84
CA ASP A 390 -15.57 8.34 20.55
C ASP A 390 -15.62 7.95 19.06
N VAL A 391 -16.10 6.74 18.79
CA VAL A 391 -16.27 6.25 17.43
C VAL A 391 -17.12 7.20 16.60
N LYS A 392 -16.69 7.39 15.35
CA LYS A 392 -17.48 8.02 14.30
C LYS A 392 -17.59 7.05 13.13
N HIS A 393 -18.76 6.98 12.51
CA HIS A 393 -18.96 6.21 11.30
C HIS A 393 -18.69 7.04 10.06
N THR A 394 -18.11 6.39 9.06
CA THR A 394 -17.96 6.96 7.73
C THR A 394 -19.31 6.95 7.01
N VAL A 395 -19.69 8.09 6.48
CA VAL A 395 -20.98 8.31 5.79
C VAL A 395 -20.76 9.12 4.53
N LYS A 396 -21.60 8.88 3.51
CA LYS A 396 -21.57 9.61 2.25
C LYS A 396 -22.67 10.67 2.24
N LYS A 397 -22.31 11.94 2.13
CA LYS A 397 -23.21 13.10 1.99
C LYS A 397 -22.78 13.93 0.79
N ASP A 398 -23.71 14.29 -0.08
CA ASP A 398 -23.44 15.14 -1.26
C ASP A 398 -22.25 14.65 -2.10
N ASN A 399 -22.19 13.34 -2.32
CA ASN A 399 -21.09 12.65 -3.01
C ASN A 399 -19.70 12.72 -2.35
N LYS A 400 -19.60 13.18 -1.11
CA LYS A 400 -18.37 13.21 -0.30
C LYS A 400 -18.50 12.31 0.92
N TYR A 401 -17.39 11.70 1.33
CA TYR A 401 -17.32 10.93 2.56
C TYR A 401 -16.88 11.81 3.72
N THR A 402 -17.55 11.68 4.86
CA THR A 402 -17.25 12.37 6.12
C THR A 402 -17.39 11.41 7.31
N LEU A 403 -17.04 11.87 8.51
CA LEU A 403 -17.21 11.15 9.78
C LEU A 403 -18.36 11.73 10.58
N GLU A 404 -19.26 10.86 11.06
CA GLU A 404 -20.40 11.25 11.89
C GLU A 404 -20.43 10.52 13.22
N LYS A 405 -20.89 11.24 14.25
CA LYS A 405 -21.04 10.69 15.60
C LYS A 405 -22.02 9.51 15.59
N VAL A 406 -21.73 8.54 16.45
CA VAL A 406 -22.56 7.36 16.67
C VAL A 406 -23.31 7.53 17.98
N ASP A 407 -24.57 7.12 18.02
CA ASP A 407 -25.34 7.08 19.26
C ASP A 407 -24.77 6.02 20.21
N ASN A 408 -24.69 6.36 21.51
CA ASN A 408 -24.04 5.53 22.53
C ASN A 408 -22.64 5.05 22.11
N PRO A 409 -21.70 5.99 21.82
CA PRO A 409 -20.42 5.63 21.25
C PRO A 409 -19.56 4.86 22.27
N TRP A 410 -18.63 4.09 21.74
CA TRP A 410 -17.51 3.53 22.49
C TRP A 410 -16.21 4.22 22.05
N LYS A 411 -15.15 4.08 22.86
CA LYS A 411 -13.84 4.63 22.56
C LYS A 411 -13.09 3.75 21.56
N GLN A 412 -12.38 4.38 20.63
CA GLN A 412 -11.46 3.76 19.69
C GLN A 412 -10.08 4.43 19.72
N VAL A 413 -9.01 3.65 19.53
CA VAL A 413 -7.63 4.15 19.32
C VAL A 413 -7.07 3.63 18.00
N TYR A 414 -6.41 4.49 17.24
CA TYR A 414 -5.70 4.15 16.01
C TYR A 414 -4.19 4.22 16.26
N VAL A 415 -3.46 3.23 15.74
CA VAL A 415 -2.01 3.12 15.89
C VAL A 415 -1.39 3.07 14.50
N LEU A 416 -0.53 4.04 14.22
CA LEU A 416 0.29 4.04 13.01
C LEU A 416 1.61 3.31 13.31
N ILE A 417 1.86 2.23 12.59
CA ILE A 417 3.18 1.60 12.53
C ILE A 417 4.01 2.40 11.52
N PRO A 418 5.28 2.73 11.78
CA PRO A 418 6.14 3.32 10.76
C PRO A 418 6.23 2.35 9.58
N GLY A 419 5.51 2.66 8.49
CA GLY A 419 5.45 1.88 7.26
C GLY A 419 6.56 2.20 6.28
N ASN A 420 6.60 1.47 5.18
CA ASN A 420 7.51 1.79 4.08
C ASN A 420 7.03 3.04 3.33
N ALA A 421 7.94 3.63 2.56
CA ALA A 421 7.68 4.78 1.73
C ALA A 421 7.37 4.40 0.27
N GLU A 422 6.97 3.17 -0.05
CA GLU A 422 6.89 2.70 -1.43
C GLU A 422 5.46 2.84 -2.01
N TYR A 423 4.43 2.39 -1.27
CA TYR A 423 3.06 2.29 -1.80
C TYR A 423 1.96 2.96 -0.96
N GLY A 424 2.32 3.87 -0.05
CA GLY A 424 1.36 4.67 0.69
C GLY A 424 0.54 5.60 -0.23
N GLY A 425 -0.73 5.82 0.10
CA GLY A 425 -1.60 6.72 -0.66
C GLY A 425 -1.06 8.15 -0.84
N TRP A 426 -0.14 8.57 0.03
CA TRP A 426 0.53 9.87 -0.06
C TRP A 426 1.39 10.01 -1.33
N LEU A 427 1.91 8.90 -1.89
CA LEU A 427 2.69 8.88 -3.13
C LEU A 427 1.89 8.68 -4.40
N ASP A 428 0.59 8.38 -4.33
CA ASP A 428 -0.23 8.08 -5.50
C ASP A 428 -0.16 9.20 -6.56
N LYS A 429 -0.26 10.45 -6.11
CA LYS A 429 -0.14 11.64 -6.97
C LYS A 429 1.30 11.99 -7.38
N LEU A 430 2.27 11.38 -6.73
CA LEU A 430 3.71 11.52 -7.02
C LEU A 430 4.24 10.34 -7.84
N GLY A 431 3.38 9.42 -8.27
CA GLY A 431 3.76 8.29 -9.12
C GLY A 431 4.54 7.20 -8.39
N TYR A 432 4.27 6.96 -7.10
CA TYR A 432 4.81 5.84 -6.32
C TYR A 432 6.34 5.77 -6.30
N GLY A 433 6.99 6.86 -5.89
CA GLY A 433 8.45 6.90 -5.75
C GLY A 433 9.20 7.49 -6.95
N ASN A 434 8.48 8.00 -7.96
CA ASN A 434 9.08 8.70 -9.10
C ASN A 434 9.99 9.85 -8.61
N VAL A 435 11.30 9.70 -8.82
CA VAL A 435 12.32 10.65 -8.34
C VAL A 435 12.13 12.07 -8.87
N TYR A 436 11.67 12.23 -10.10
CA TYR A 436 11.46 13.57 -10.67
C TYR A 436 10.27 14.26 -10.00
N ASN A 437 9.16 13.54 -9.78
CA ASN A 437 8.02 14.09 -9.05
C ASN A 437 8.38 14.43 -7.59
N LEU A 438 9.20 13.60 -6.94
CA LEU A 438 9.69 13.89 -5.59
C LEU A 438 10.59 15.13 -5.57
N TYR A 439 11.48 15.27 -6.55
CA TYR A 439 12.32 16.46 -6.73
C TYR A 439 11.47 17.73 -6.92
N GLU A 440 10.43 17.68 -7.76
CA GLU A 440 9.50 18.79 -7.94
C GLU A 440 8.78 19.19 -6.63
N GLU A 441 8.41 18.23 -5.78
CA GLU A 441 7.86 18.52 -4.45
C GLU A 441 8.90 19.16 -3.51
N ILE A 442 10.17 18.72 -3.55
CA ILE A 442 11.26 19.36 -2.81
C ILE A 442 11.44 20.81 -3.27
N LEU A 443 11.42 21.07 -4.58
CA LEU A 443 11.49 22.44 -5.11
C LEU A 443 10.34 23.32 -4.60
N LYS A 444 9.12 22.77 -4.49
CA LYS A 444 7.97 23.49 -3.91
C LYS A 444 8.20 23.80 -2.43
N ILE A 445 8.78 22.87 -1.67
CA ILE A 445 9.11 23.10 -0.25
C ILE A 445 10.16 24.20 -0.12
N VAL A 446 11.25 24.14 -0.89
CA VAL A 446 12.33 25.13 -0.87
C VAL A 446 11.82 26.53 -1.23
N LYS A 447 10.93 26.63 -2.23
CA LYS A 447 10.33 27.91 -2.68
C LYS A 447 9.22 28.44 -1.76
N ASN A 448 8.72 27.64 -0.82
CA ASN A 448 7.60 28.03 0.03
C ASN A 448 8.08 28.99 1.13
N SER A 449 7.56 30.22 1.12
CA SER A 449 7.98 31.28 2.04
C SER A 449 7.74 30.92 3.51
N LYS A 450 6.78 30.04 3.83
CA LYS A 450 6.57 29.54 5.21
C LYS A 450 7.85 28.95 5.81
N TYR A 451 8.62 28.20 5.03
CA TYR A 451 9.87 27.60 5.51
C TYR A 451 11.04 28.59 5.54
N GLN A 452 10.97 29.65 4.75
CA GLN A 452 11.97 30.73 4.72
C GLN A 452 11.78 31.74 5.85
N GLU A 453 10.53 32.08 6.15
CA GLU A 453 10.14 33.03 7.20
C GLU A 453 10.21 32.44 8.61
N GLY A 454 10.16 31.10 8.73
CA GLY A 454 10.13 30.40 10.00
C GLY A 454 8.74 30.37 10.67
N PRO A 455 8.62 29.74 11.84
CA PRO A 455 7.35 29.59 12.53
C PRO A 455 6.83 30.93 13.08
N LYS A 456 5.51 31.14 12.99
CA LYS A 456 4.77 32.25 13.64
C LYS A 456 3.79 31.67 14.66
N PRO A 457 3.42 32.37 15.75
CA PRO A 457 2.47 31.84 16.75
C PRO A 457 1.17 31.29 16.15
N GLU A 458 0.65 31.93 15.10
CA GLU A 458 -0.54 31.54 14.34
C GLU A 458 -0.33 30.37 13.36
N ASN A 459 0.92 29.92 13.16
CA ASN A 459 1.32 28.87 12.22
C ASN A 459 2.56 28.10 12.73
N ASN A 460 2.61 27.82 14.03
CA ASN A 460 3.77 27.24 14.73
C ASN A 460 3.86 25.71 14.64
N VAL A 461 2.82 25.07 14.11
CA VAL A 461 2.80 23.63 13.83
C VAL A 461 2.72 23.45 12.32
N ILE A 462 3.74 22.78 11.75
CA ILE A 462 3.80 22.46 10.32
C ILE A 462 2.62 21.64 9.93
#